data_AF-A0A497SD75-F1
#
_entry.id   AF-A0A497SD75-F1
#
_cell.length_a   1.000
_cell.length_b   1.000
_cell.length_c   1.000
_cell.angle_alpha   90.00
_cell.angle_beta   90.00
_cell.angle_gamma   90.00
#
_symmetry.space_group_name_H-M   'P 1'
#
loop_
_entity.id
_entity.type
_entity.pdbx_description
1 polymer ?
#
loop_
_entity_poly.entity_id
_entity_poly.type
_entity_poly.pdbx_seq_one_letter_code
_entity_poly.pdbx_strand_id
1 'polypeptide(L)'
;MLKKTRPLVEIEKKMYIQDFVLAPDEKILLIFKGKDPYKMVETMKLNIKNIYQVPGKDIKTLNFKWDNTGEVREFFVKWIISPKKDKWTKAYVPFIIQGTVNAKTRLGDFTFIMFPWITTIYTYTNALQKALWWFYNRYFYYKQRRAYIEEERKLAFQFRDAVLEQMGMKRRLYYEDRELF
;
A
#
# COMPACT_ATOMS: atom_id res chain seq x y z
N MET A 1 -30.24 -38.74 30.86
CA MET A 1 -29.11 -38.26 30.03
C MET A 1 -29.61 -37.16 29.09
N LEU A 2 -29.32 -35.89 29.40
CA LEU A 2 -29.60 -34.77 28.50
C LEU A 2 -28.50 -34.71 27.44
N LYS A 3 -28.83 -34.96 26.16
CA LYS A 3 -27.92 -34.73 25.04
C LYS A 3 -27.63 -33.23 24.99
N LYS A 4 -26.40 -32.81 25.35
CA LYS A 4 -25.87 -31.49 25.02
C LYS A 4 -25.80 -31.39 23.49
N THR A 5 -26.81 -30.79 22.87
CA THR A 5 -26.70 -30.31 21.49
C THR A 5 -25.62 -29.23 21.48
N ARG A 6 -24.50 -29.50 20.79
CA ARG A 6 -23.48 -28.47 20.54
C ARG A 6 -24.17 -27.33 19.77
N PRO A 7 -24.02 -26.05 20.18
CA PRO A 7 -24.55 -24.96 19.38
C PRO A 7 -23.90 -25.04 17.99
N LEU A 8 -24.73 -24.98 16.95
CA LEU A 8 -24.26 -24.84 15.58
C LEU A 8 -23.40 -23.57 15.54
N VAL A 9 -22.10 -23.73 15.27
CA VAL A 9 -21.21 -22.60 15.04
C VAL A 9 -21.68 -21.97 13.74
N GLU A 10 -22.45 -20.89 13.85
CA GLU A 10 -22.91 -20.13 12.69
C GLU A 10 -21.66 -19.53 12.03
N ILE A 11 -21.31 -20.06 10.85
CA ILE A 11 -20.11 -19.62 10.13
C ILE A 11 -20.39 -18.22 9.60
N GLU A 12 -19.84 -17.20 10.26
CA GLU A 12 -19.92 -15.81 9.81
C GLU A 12 -19.37 -15.68 8.39
N LYS A 13 -20.20 -15.23 7.45
CA LYS A 13 -19.81 -15.01 6.06
C LYS A 13 -19.40 -13.56 5.87
N LYS A 14 -18.45 -13.33 4.95
CA LYS A 14 -17.91 -11.99 4.66
C LYS A 14 -18.10 -11.63 3.19
N MET A 15 -18.48 -10.38 2.94
CA MET A 15 -18.51 -9.77 1.61
C MET A 15 -17.35 -8.79 1.52
N TYR A 16 -16.48 -9.01 0.53
CA TYR A 16 -15.31 -8.18 0.27
C TYR A 16 -15.58 -7.31 -0.94
N ILE A 17 -15.27 -6.03 -0.80
CA ILE A 17 -15.25 -5.09 -1.92
C ILE A 17 -13.88 -4.44 -1.92
N GLN A 18 -13.18 -4.54 -3.05
CA GLN A 18 -11.84 -4.02 -3.22
C GLN A 18 -11.84 -2.94 -4.30
N ASP A 19 -11.18 -1.82 -4.02
CA ASP A 19 -10.99 -0.71 -4.95
C ASP A 19 -9.50 -0.39 -5.06
N PHE A 20 -8.99 -0.29 -6.28
CA PHE A 20 -7.65 0.22 -6.53
C PHE A 20 -7.65 1.75 -6.49
N VAL A 21 -6.74 2.32 -5.70
CA VAL A 21 -6.72 3.77 -5.43
C VAL A 21 -6.23 4.57 -6.64
N LEU A 22 -5.25 4.02 -7.36
CA LEU A 22 -4.55 4.69 -8.46
C LEU A 22 -5.20 4.48 -9.83
N ALA A 23 -6.29 3.71 -9.92
CA ALA A 23 -6.94 3.40 -11.20
C ALA A 23 -7.20 4.68 -12.03
N PRO A 24 -6.90 4.68 -13.34
CA PRO A 24 -6.55 3.52 -14.17
C PRO A 24 -5.13 2.98 -14.00
N ASP A 25 -4.21 3.75 -13.41
CA ASP A 25 -2.85 3.28 -13.16
C ASP A 25 -2.84 2.27 -12.01
N GLU A 26 -2.08 1.19 -12.15
CA GLU A 26 -2.03 0.15 -11.11
C GLU A 26 -1.09 0.52 -9.96
N LYS A 27 -0.03 1.29 -10.25
CA LYS A 27 1.08 1.54 -9.32
C LYS A 27 1.80 2.85 -9.63
N ILE A 28 2.40 3.42 -8.59
CA ILE A 28 3.47 4.41 -8.71
C ILE A 28 4.79 3.63 -8.76
N LEU A 29 5.52 3.80 -9.86
CA LEU A 29 6.86 3.26 -10.08
C LEU A 29 7.84 4.43 -10.19
N LEU A 30 8.90 4.41 -9.39
CA LEU A 30 10.00 5.37 -9.48
C LEU A 30 11.30 4.58 -9.65
N ILE A 31 12.07 4.95 -10.68
CA ILE A 31 13.39 4.37 -10.95
C ILE A 31 14.41 5.50 -10.85
N PHE A 32 15.40 5.32 -9.99
CA PHE A 32 16.48 6.26 -9.74
C PHE A 32 17.81 5.57 -9.95
N LYS A 33 18.78 6.30 -10.51
CA LYS A 33 20.18 5.90 -10.61
C LYS A 33 21.02 7.07 -10.13
N GLY A 34 21.87 6.83 -9.14
CA GLY A 34 22.66 7.90 -8.54
C GLY A 34 23.40 7.47 -7.30
N LYS A 35 23.78 8.46 -6.50
CA LYS A 35 24.60 8.26 -5.30
C LYS A 35 23.73 8.01 -4.07
N ASP A 36 24.22 7.14 -3.18
CA ASP A 36 23.64 6.83 -1.87
C ASP A 36 22.16 6.36 -1.89
N PRO A 37 21.75 5.38 -2.74
CA PRO A 37 20.37 4.85 -2.73
C PRO A 37 19.98 4.25 -1.38
N TYR A 38 20.94 3.85 -0.54
CA TYR A 38 20.70 3.37 0.81
C TYR A 38 20.00 4.40 1.71
N LYS A 39 20.44 5.66 1.67
CA LYS A 39 19.85 6.73 2.50
C LYS A 39 18.37 6.93 2.19
N MET A 40 17.94 6.61 0.96
CA MET A 40 16.54 6.70 0.56
C MET A 40 15.67 5.69 1.32
N VAL A 41 16.19 4.51 1.64
CA VAL A 41 15.44 3.50 2.41
C VAL A 41 15.13 4.02 3.82
N GLU A 42 16.12 4.63 4.49
CA GLU A 42 15.97 5.13 5.86
C GLU A 42 14.94 6.26 5.96
N THR A 43 15.02 7.23 5.05
CA THR A 43 14.07 8.36 5.02
C THR A 43 12.68 7.93 4.59
N MET A 44 12.55 6.86 3.81
CA MET A 44 11.25 6.45 3.32
C MET A 44 10.32 5.96 4.44
N LYS A 45 10.85 5.28 5.48
CA LYS A 45 10.04 4.99 6.69
C LYS A 45 9.56 6.27 7.39
N LEU A 46 10.41 7.30 7.44
CA LEU A 46 10.04 8.58 8.05
C LEU A 46 8.95 9.28 7.24
N ASN A 47 9.05 9.27 5.91
CA ASN A 47 8.02 9.80 5.02
C ASN A 47 6.70 9.04 5.18
N ILE A 48 6.73 7.70 5.34
CA ILE A 48 5.52 6.90 5.59
C ILE A 48 4.85 7.38 6.89
N LYS A 49 5.64 7.49 7.97
CA LYS A 49 5.14 7.95 9.28
C LYS A 49 4.53 9.35 9.20
N ASN A 50 5.20 10.29 8.53
CA ASN A 50 4.78 11.69 8.51
C ASN A 50 3.56 11.92 7.59
N ILE A 51 3.55 11.31 6.40
CA ILE A 51 2.51 11.53 5.40
C ILE A 51 1.25 10.75 5.75
N TYR A 52 1.37 9.46 6.09
CA TYR A 52 0.22 8.64 6.47
C TYR A 52 -0.16 8.79 7.95
N GLN A 53 0.59 9.57 8.73
CA GLN A 53 0.37 9.80 10.15
C GLN A 53 0.25 8.50 10.97
N VAL A 54 0.95 7.45 10.54
CA VAL A 54 0.92 6.14 11.19
C VAL A 54 2.09 5.98 12.17
N PRO A 55 1.86 5.42 13.37
CA PRO A 55 2.95 5.03 14.26
C PRO A 55 3.92 4.05 13.58
N GLY A 56 5.21 4.13 13.92
CA GLY A 56 6.22 3.24 13.35
C GLY A 56 5.94 1.74 13.59
N LYS A 57 5.30 1.40 14.72
CA LYS A 57 4.86 0.03 15.03
C LYS A 57 3.80 -0.53 14.06
N ASP A 58 3.07 0.34 13.37
CA ASP A 58 2.02 -0.03 12.43
C ASP A 58 2.57 -0.16 10.99
N ILE A 59 3.84 0.18 10.77
CA ILE A 59 4.59 -0.09 9.54
C ILE A 59 5.14 -1.52 9.61
N LYS A 60 4.41 -2.47 9.03
CA LYS A 60 4.80 -3.87 9.07
C LYS A 60 5.85 -4.17 8.02
N THR A 61 6.94 -4.82 8.42
CA THR A 61 7.94 -5.35 7.50
C THR A 61 7.55 -6.76 7.08
N LEU A 62 7.23 -6.94 5.80
CA LEU A 62 6.86 -8.23 5.23
C LEU A 62 8.08 -9.00 4.75
N ASN A 63 9.07 -8.30 4.21
CA ASN A 63 10.31 -8.89 3.73
C ASN A 63 11.43 -7.86 3.85
N PHE A 64 12.60 -8.32 4.27
CA PHE A 64 13.83 -7.54 4.34
C PHE A 64 14.97 -8.47 3.97
N LYS A 65 15.63 -8.16 2.86
CA LYS A 65 16.85 -8.83 2.42
C LYS A 65 17.94 -7.78 2.24
N TRP A 66 19.11 -8.12 2.73
CA TRP A 66 20.24 -7.23 2.77
C TRP A 66 21.52 -8.05 2.53
N ASP A 67 22.15 -7.86 1.38
CA ASP A 67 23.41 -8.53 1.04
C ASP A 67 24.57 -7.52 1.04
N ASN A 68 25.50 -7.71 1.98
CA ASN A 68 26.68 -6.89 2.16
C ASN A 68 27.98 -7.55 1.68
N THR A 69 27.91 -8.77 1.16
CA THR A 69 29.10 -9.60 0.91
C THR A 69 29.86 -9.17 -0.34
N GLY A 70 29.17 -8.59 -1.33
CA GLY A 70 29.75 -8.13 -2.59
C GLY A 70 30.22 -6.68 -2.59
N GLU A 71 31.04 -6.35 -3.60
CA GLU A 71 31.36 -4.96 -3.95
C GLU A 71 30.09 -4.20 -4.40
N VAL A 72 29.18 -4.88 -5.09
CA VAL A 72 27.81 -4.43 -5.32
C VAL A 72 26.94 -5.08 -4.25
N ARG A 73 26.31 -4.24 -3.43
CA ARG A 73 25.42 -4.65 -2.35
C ARG A 73 23.99 -4.53 -2.81
N GLU A 74 23.18 -5.54 -2.52
CA GLU A 74 21.78 -5.56 -2.91
C GLU A 74 20.89 -5.36 -1.68
N PHE A 75 19.80 -4.63 -1.87
CA PHE A 75 18.78 -4.49 -0.84
C PHE A 75 17.40 -4.69 -1.43
N PHE A 76 16.55 -5.36 -0.65
CA PHE A 76 15.14 -5.52 -0.94
C PHE A 76 14.34 -5.35 0.33
N VAL A 77 13.36 -4.46 0.28
CA VAL A 77 12.51 -4.17 1.43
C VAL A 77 11.06 -4.07 0.98
N LYS A 78 10.19 -4.78 1.70
CA LYS A 78 8.74 -4.72 1.53
C LYS A 78 8.08 -4.32 2.83
N TRP A 79 7.49 -3.14 2.84
CA TRP A 79 6.65 -2.66 3.94
C TRP A 79 5.19 -2.64 3.53
N ILE A 80 4.32 -2.68 4.53
CA ILE A 80 2.89 -2.42 4.35
C ILE A 80 2.36 -1.66 5.55
N ILE A 81 1.53 -0.66 5.28
CA ILE A 81 0.66 -0.03 6.29
C ILE A 81 -0.79 -0.40 6.01
N SER A 82 -1.60 -0.40 7.06
CA SER A 82 -3.02 -0.75 6.95
C SER A 82 -3.92 0.23 7.72
N PRO A 83 -3.94 1.52 7.34
CA PRO A 83 -4.72 2.53 8.04
C PRO A 83 -6.21 2.17 7.99
N LYS A 84 -6.88 2.25 9.14
CA LYS A 84 -8.33 2.09 9.23
C LYS A 84 -8.99 3.40 8.78
N LYS A 85 -9.97 3.31 7.88
CA LYS A 85 -10.77 4.46 7.46
C LYS A 85 -12.04 4.57 8.31
N ASP A 86 -12.68 3.43 8.54
CA ASP A 86 -13.78 3.32 9.48
C ASP A 86 -13.94 1.86 9.97
N LYS A 87 -15.15 1.51 10.43
CA LYS A 87 -15.49 0.18 10.93
C LYS A 87 -15.43 -0.91 9.84
N TRP A 88 -15.75 -0.58 8.59
CA TRP A 88 -15.86 -1.56 7.50
C TRP A 88 -14.68 -1.49 6.54
N THR A 89 -14.05 -0.32 6.43
CA THR A 89 -13.08 0.00 5.39
C THR A 89 -11.67 0.20 5.94
N LYS A 90 -10.71 -0.45 5.29
CA LYS A 90 -9.27 -0.29 5.54
C LYS A 90 -8.55 -0.01 4.24
N ALA A 91 -7.57 0.89 4.28
CA ALA A 91 -6.61 1.03 3.21
C ALA A 91 -5.43 0.07 3.44
N TYR A 92 -4.79 -0.32 2.35
CA TYR A 92 -3.57 -1.12 2.33
C TYR A 92 -2.62 -0.45 1.37
N VAL A 93 -1.46 -0.05 1.89
CA VAL A 93 -0.45 0.64 1.10
C VAL A 93 0.85 -0.13 1.23
N PRO A 94 1.16 -1.03 0.28
CA PRO A 94 2.44 -1.67 0.21
C PRO A 94 3.48 -0.74 -0.41
N PHE A 95 4.68 -0.81 0.13
CA PHE A 95 5.86 -0.13 -0.38
C PHE A 95 6.90 -1.21 -0.66
N ILE A 96 7.33 -1.31 -1.92
CA ILE A 96 8.41 -2.20 -2.33
C ILE A 96 9.58 -1.33 -2.76
N ILE A 97 10.75 -1.68 -2.24
CA ILE A 97 11.98 -0.96 -2.45
C ILE A 97 13.02 -2.00 -2.79
N GLN A 98 13.72 -1.80 -3.89
CA GLN A 98 14.81 -2.67 -4.28
C GLN A 98 15.87 -1.89 -5.01
N GLY A 99 17.10 -2.37 -4.96
CA GLY A 99 18.18 -1.73 -5.69
C GLY A 99 19.53 -2.28 -5.30
N THR A 100 20.54 -1.69 -5.91
CA THR A 100 21.93 -2.04 -5.66
C THR A 100 22.75 -0.81 -5.28
N VAL A 101 23.87 -1.00 -4.61
CA VAL A 101 24.83 0.05 -4.31
C VAL A 101 26.25 -0.49 -4.36
N ASN A 102 27.11 0.13 -5.15
CA ASN A 102 28.53 -0.18 -5.13
C ASN A 102 29.18 0.39 -3.86
N ALA A 103 29.85 -0.44 -3.08
CA ALA A 103 30.42 -0.09 -1.79
C ALA A 103 31.54 0.96 -1.87
N LYS A 104 32.29 1.01 -2.99
CA LYS A 104 33.40 1.96 -3.19
C LYS A 104 32.91 3.31 -3.69
N THR A 105 32.09 3.31 -4.75
CA THR A 105 31.64 4.55 -5.41
C THR A 105 30.38 5.13 -4.77
N ARG A 106 29.65 4.32 -4.00
CA ARG A 106 28.30 4.60 -3.49
C ARG A 106 27.27 4.91 -4.56
N LEU A 107 27.59 4.60 -5.82
CA LEU A 107 26.65 4.69 -6.94
C LEU A 107 25.82 3.42 -6.99
N GLY A 108 24.59 3.56 -7.44
CA GLY A 108 23.68 2.45 -7.54
C GLY A 108 22.36 2.82 -8.16
N ASP A 109 21.44 1.88 -8.12
CA ASP A 109 20.09 2.03 -8.61
C ASP A 109 19.08 1.78 -7.48
N PHE A 110 17.90 2.33 -7.67
CA PHE A 110 16.81 2.27 -6.73
C PHE A 110 15.51 2.20 -7.51
N THR A 111 14.71 1.20 -7.20
CA THR A 111 13.36 1.04 -7.71
C THR A 111 12.39 1.07 -6.53
N PHE A 112 11.45 1.99 -6.59
CA PHE A 112 10.35 2.12 -5.64
C PHE A 112 9.03 1.83 -6.33
N ILE A 113 8.21 1.01 -5.67
CA ILE A 113 6.88 0.63 -6.15
C ILE A 113 5.87 0.80 -5.02
N MET A 114 4.76 1.46 -5.31
CA MET A 114 3.61 1.59 -4.41
C MET A 114 2.30 1.37 -5.16
N PHE A 115 1.43 0.54 -4.60
CA PHE A 115 0.15 0.16 -5.22
C PHE A 115 -0.93 0.09 -4.14
N PRO A 116 -1.52 1.23 -3.75
CA PRO A 116 -2.52 1.29 -2.70
C PRO A 116 -3.87 0.74 -3.16
N TRP A 117 -4.55 0.03 -2.26
CA TRP A 117 -5.95 -0.36 -2.44
C TRP A 117 -6.75 -0.18 -1.15
N ILE A 118 -8.06 -0.14 -1.29
CA ILE A 118 -9.00 -0.08 -0.19
C ILE A 118 -9.84 -1.36 -0.19
N THR A 119 -10.05 -1.94 0.98
CA THR A 119 -10.94 -3.08 1.17
C THR A 119 -12.05 -2.71 2.15
N THR A 120 -13.29 -2.90 1.72
CA THR A 120 -14.48 -2.80 2.57
C THR A 120 -15.01 -4.21 2.84
N ILE A 121 -15.25 -4.52 4.11
CA ILE A 121 -15.68 -5.85 4.56
C ILE A 121 -17.00 -5.72 5.32
N TYR A 122 -18.02 -6.44 4.86
CA TYR A 122 -19.29 -6.59 5.56
C TYR A 122 -19.48 -8.03 6.02
N THR A 123 -19.91 -8.23 7.26
CA THR A 123 -20.30 -9.54 7.79
C THR A 123 -21.80 -9.75 7.62
N TYR A 124 -22.20 -10.96 7.23
CA TYR A 124 -23.61 -11.34 7.07
C TYR A 124 -23.83 -12.81 7.47
N THR A 125 -25.03 -13.13 7.95
CA THR A 125 -25.42 -14.50 8.31
C THR A 125 -26.23 -15.17 7.19
N ASN A 126 -27.12 -14.43 6.54
CA ASN A 126 -28.04 -14.95 5.53
C ASN A 126 -28.02 -14.15 4.20
N ALA A 127 -28.67 -14.70 3.17
CA ALA A 127 -28.69 -14.12 1.83
C ALA A 127 -29.41 -12.75 1.78
N LEU A 128 -30.44 -12.54 2.61
CA LEU A 128 -31.16 -11.28 2.69
C LEU A 128 -30.25 -10.16 3.23
N GLN A 129 -29.50 -10.41 4.29
CA GLN A 129 -28.51 -9.47 4.81
C GLN A 129 -27.42 -9.16 3.78
N LYS A 130 -26.96 -10.16 3.03
CA LYS A 130 -26.00 -9.94 1.93
C LYS A 130 -26.56 -8.99 0.86
N ALA A 131 -27.82 -9.19 0.45
CA ALA A 131 -28.48 -8.32 -0.51
C ALA A 131 -28.62 -6.89 0.05
N LEU A 132 -29.05 -6.75 1.31
CA LEU A 132 -29.14 -5.45 1.99
C LEU A 132 -27.79 -4.73 2.01
N TRP A 133 -26.69 -5.43 2.32
CA TRP A 133 -25.36 -4.83 2.27
C TRP A 133 -24.96 -4.39 0.86
N TRP A 134 -25.35 -5.14 -0.16
CA TRP A 134 -25.08 -4.75 -1.55
C TRP A 134 -25.82 -3.46 -1.91
N PHE A 135 -27.12 -3.36 -1.58
CA PHE A 135 -27.92 -2.14 -1.77
C PHE A 135 -27.36 -0.97 -0.96
N TYR A 136 -27.10 -1.18 0.34
CA TYR A 136 -26.51 -0.17 1.21
C TYR A 136 -25.21 0.37 0.63
N ASN A 137 -24.34 -0.53 0.18
CA ASN A 137 -23.07 -0.15 -0.40
C ASN A 137 -23.23 0.64 -1.70
N ARG A 138 -24.16 0.24 -2.57
CA ARG A 138 -24.39 0.88 -3.87
C ARG A 138 -24.99 2.28 -3.76
N TYR A 139 -25.91 2.49 -2.82
CA TYR A 139 -26.70 3.73 -2.73
C TYR A 139 -26.19 4.71 -1.68
N PHE A 140 -25.70 4.22 -0.55
CA PHE A 140 -25.31 5.09 0.57
C PHE A 140 -23.79 5.14 0.75
N TYR A 141 -23.14 3.97 0.78
CA TYR A 141 -21.73 3.90 1.14
C TYR A 141 -20.76 4.20 -0.02
N TYR A 142 -21.24 4.10 -1.26
CA TYR A 142 -20.42 4.33 -2.46
C TYR A 142 -19.75 5.70 -2.43
N LYS A 143 -20.49 6.75 -2.06
CA LYS A 143 -19.95 8.11 -1.95
C LYS A 143 -18.83 8.19 -0.91
N GLN A 144 -19.01 7.56 0.24
CA GLN A 144 -17.99 7.52 1.31
C GLN A 144 -16.74 6.76 0.87
N ARG A 145 -16.89 5.61 0.21
CA ARG A 145 -15.76 4.86 -0.38
C ARG A 145 -14.99 5.68 -1.40
N ARG A 146 -15.69 6.41 -2.27
CA ARG A 146 -15.04 7.32 -3.22
C ARG A 146 -14.24 8.40 -2.50
N ALA A 147 -14.76 8.98 -1.41
CA ALA A 147 -14.01 9.94 -0.62
C ALA A 147 -12.72 9.35 -0.03
N TYR A 148 -12.78 8.12 0.50
CA TYR A 148 -11.58 7.42 0.99
C TYR A 148 -10.57 7.12 -0.12
N ILE A 149 -11.03 6.76 -1.32
CA ILE A 149 -10.16 6.56 -2.48
C ILE A 149 -9.44 7.85 -2.84
N GLU A 150 -10.14 8.99 -2.92
CA GLU A 150 -9.53 10.28 -3.26
C GLU A 150 -8.55 10.74 -2.17
N GLU A 151 -8.86 10.52 -0.90
CA GLU A 151 -7.95 10.80 0.22
C GLU A 151 -6.66 9.98 0.13
N GLU A 152 -6.78 8.66 -0.04
CA GLU A 152 -5.61 7.77 -0.19
C GLU A 152 -4.80 8.09 -1.44
N ARG A 153 -5.47 8.47 -2.54
CA ARG A 153 -4.81 8.92 -3.77
C ARG A 153 -3.99 10.17 -3.52
N LYS A 154 -4.54 11.14 -2.78
CA LYS A 154 -3.83 12.36 -2.41
C LYS A 154 -2.60 12.03 -1.56
N LEU A 155 -2.72 11.18 -0.55
CA LEU A 155 -1.59 10.74 0.28
C LEU A 155 -0.53 10.00 -0.54
N ALA A 156 -0.94 9.12 -1.45
CA ALA A 156 -0.04 8.41 -2.34
C ALA A 156 0.76 9.36 -3.24
N PHE A 157 0.12 10.37 -3.82
CA PHE A 157 0.82 11.36 -4.64
C PHE A 157 1.70 12.30 -3.82
N GLN A 158 1.27 12.71 -2.62
CA GLN A 158 2.12 13.46 -1.70
C GLN A 158 3.37 12.65 -1.32
N PHE A 159 3.21 11.35 -1.10
CA PHE A 159 4.31 10.45 -0.83
C PHE A 159 5.28 10.38 -2.01
N ARG A 160 4.78 10.12 -3.22
CA ARG A 160 5.59 10.13 -4.44
C ARG A 160 6.38 11.42 -4.57
N ASP A 161 5.72 12.57 -4.41
CA ASP A 161 6.32 13.88 -4.60
C ASP A 161 7.43 14.12 -3.56
N ALA A 162 7.24 13.73 -2.30
CA ALA A 162 8.27 13.77 -1.28
C ALA A 162 9.49 12.90 -1.62
N VAL A 163 9.29 11.70 -2.18
CA VAL A 163 10.41 10.85 -2.60
C VAL A 163 11.11 11.43 -3.83
N LEU A 164 10.37 11.98 -4.81
CA LEU A 164 10.95 12.66 -5.98
C LEU A 164 11.82 13.85 -5.60
N GLU A 165 11.31 14.71 -4.72
CA GLU A 165 12.02 15.88 -4.19
C GLU A 165 13.32 15.45 -3.49
N GLN A 166 13.23 14.41 -2.64
CA GLN A 166 14.40 13.88 -1.95
C GLN A 166 15.45 13.31 -2.91
N MET A 167 15.02 12.70 -4.01
CA MET A 167 15.91 12.17 -5.05
C MET A 167 16.44 13.26 -6.01
N GLY A 168 16.02 14.51 -5.86
CA GLY A 168 16.35 15.59 -6.80
C GLY A 168 15.85 15.33 -8.22
N MET A 169 14.85 14.45 -8.38
CA MET A 169 14.31 14.09 -9.68
C MET A 169 13.20 15.06 -10.08
N LYS A 170 13.23 15.51 -11.34
CA LYS A 170 12.11 16.26 -11.91
C LYS A 170 10.92 15.31 -12.06
N ARG A 171 9.73 15.81 -11.70
CA ARG A 171 8.47 15.10 -11.95
C ARG A 171 8.34 14.86 -13.46
N ARG A 172 8.45 13.60 -13.88
CA ARG A 172 8.00 13.19 -15.22
C ARG A 172 6.46 13.17 -15.20
N LEU A 173 5.85 13.80 -16.18
CA LEU A 173 4.39 13.73 -16.36
C LEU A 173 4.08 12.32 -16.87
N TYR A 174 3.21 11.60 -16.16
CA TYR A 174 2.89 10.16 -16.33
C TYR A 174 2.31 9.74 -17.70
N TYR A 175 2.26 10.63 -18.69
CA TYR A 175 1.80 10.27 -20.03
C TYR A 175 2.84 9.45 -20.83
N GLU A 176 4.13 9.51 -20.47
CA GLU A 176 5.22 8.94 -21.28
C GLU A 176 5.57 7.47 -20.96
N ASP A 177 5.15 6.92 -19.80
CA ASP A 177 5.49 5.53 -19.42
C ASP A 177 4.51 4.48 -19.99
N ARG A 178 3.49 4.90 -20.76
CA ARG A 178 2.62 3.96 -21.50
C ARG A 178 3.30 3.32 -22.70
N GLU A 179 4.43 3.85 -23.16
CA GLU A 179 5.16 3.34 -24.33
C GLU A 179 6.27 2.34 -23.98
N LEU A 180 6.41 1.95 -22.71
CA LEU A 180 7.45 1.01 -22.25
C LEU A 180 6.93 -0.38 -21.88
N PHE A 181 5.70 -0.73 -22.30
CA PHE A 181 5.15 -2.08 -22.21
C PHE A 181 4.41 -2.48 -23.49
#